data_AF-A0A3D4B2Z0-F1
#
_entry.id   AF-A0A3D4B2Z0-F1
#
_cell.length_a   1.000
_cell.length_b   1.000
_cell.length_c   1.000
_cell.angle_alpha   90.00
_cell.angle_beta   90.00
_cell.angle_gamma   90.00
#
_symmetry.space_group_name_H-M   'P 1'
#
loop_
_entity.id
_entity.type
_entity.pdbx_description
1 polymer ?
#
loop_
_entity_poly.entity_id
_entity_poly.type
_entity_poly.pdbx_seq_one_letter_code
_entity_poly.pdbx_strand_id
1 'polypeptide(L)'
;LSPADITQVLAQFHQAHDQAYSFSAPDEPVEFVTLRLTATGHIVRPRLHELEHDSSNTVPTSAQKTTQLVYFAERDGYVDCPLYDRYRLSPGYIIEGPAIIVELDSTTIIHPDYRAEVDKFGNLILTGYTTH
;
A
#
# COMPACT_ATOMS: atom_id res chain seq x y z
N LEU A 1 3.77 41.33 2.21
CA LEU A 1 4.84 40.65 2.95
C LEU A 1 5.44 41.65 3.91
N SER A 2 5.35 41.39 5.20
CA SER A 2 6.03 42.13 6.24
C SER A 2 7.53 41.76 6.26
N PRO A 3 8.41 42.58 6.86
CA PRO A 3 9.81 42.19 7.10
C PRO A 3 9.95 40.88 7.90
N ALA A 4 8.99 40.58 8.78
CA ALA A 4 8.96 39.32 9.52
C ALA A 4 8.64 38.13 8.59
N ASP A 5 7.74 38.30 7.62
CA ASP A 5 7.39 37.25 6.65
C ASP A 5 8.62 36.85 5.82
N ILE A 6 9.42 37.84 5.40
CA ILE A 6 10.64 37.61 4.62
C ILE A 6 11.66 36.83 5.44
N THR A 7 11.88 37.23 6.70
CA THR A 7 12.80 36.55 7.63
C THR A 7 12.40 35.08 7.82
N GLN A 8 11.09 34.82 7.97
CA GLN A 8 10.57 33.46 8.12
C GLN A 8 10.75 32.61 6.86
N VAL A 9 10.50 33.16 5.67
CA VAL A 9 10.70 32.45 4.40
C VAL A 9 12.17 32.08 4.20
N LEU A 10 13.12 32.98 4.54
CA LEU A 10 14.55 32.69 4.45
C LEU A 10 14.98 31.57 5.40
N ALA A 11 14.53 31.61 6.66
CA ALA A 11 14.81 30.55 7.62
C ALA A 11 14.28 29.19 7.14
N GLN A 12 13.06 29.15 6.59
CA GLN A 12 12.46 27.95 6.02
C GLN A 12 13.21 27.44 4.79
N PHE A 13 13.71 28.35 3.93
CA PHE A 13 14.53 28.00 2.78
C PHE A 13 15.84 27.31 3.22
N HIS A 14 16.58 27.89 4.15
CA HIS A 14 17.84 27.29 4.63
C HIS A 14 17.61 25.93 5.30
N GLN A 15 16.55 25.80 6.11
CA GLN A 15 16.18 24.51 6.71
C GLN A 15 15.88 23.44 5.64
N ALA A 16 15.10 23.78 4.62
CA ALA A 16 14.78 22.85 3.53
C ALA A 16 16.00 22.48 2.69
N HIS A 17 16.91 23.44 2.45
CA HIS A 17 18.15 23.20 1.71
C HIS A 17 19.10 22.28 2.49
N ASP A 18 19.23 22.47 3.81
CA ASP A 18 20.01 21.59 4.67
C ASP A 18 19.41 20.17 4.70
N GLN A 19 18.08 20.03 4.78
CA GLN A 19 17.44 18.70 4.71
C GLN A 19 17.64 18.00 3.36
N ALA A 20 17.59 18.75 2.26
CA ALA A 20 17.71 18.18 0.92
C ALA A 20 19.16 17.87 0.52
N TYR A 21 20.13 18.68 0.98
CA TYR A 21 21.51 18.64 0.49
C TYR A 21 22.58 18.52 1.60
N SER A 22 22.18 18.42 2.87
CA SER A 22 23.08 18.39 4.05
C SER A 22 24.03 19.59 4.13
N PHE A 23 23.59 20.74 3.60
CA PHE A 23 24.35 21.98 3.58
C PHE A 23 23.40 23.18 3.46
N SER A 24 23.76 24.31 4.06
CA SER A 24 23.13 25.61 3.82
C SER A 24 24.15 26.75 3.97
N ALA A 25 23.91 27.88 3.29
CA ALA A 25 24.74 29.09 3.34
C ALA A 25 23.92 30.29 3.85
N PRO A 26 23.73 30.43 5.18
CA PRO A 26 22.86 31.45 5.76
C PRO A 26 23.39 32.89 5.63
N ASP A 27 24.71 33.04 5.45
CA ASP A 27 25.35 34.35 5.30
C ASP A 27 25.42 34.83 3.83
N GLU A 28 24.98 33.98 2.89
CA GLU A 28 24.95 34.31 1.47
C GLU A 28 23.59 34.91 1.05
N PRO A 29 23.56 35.85 0.08
CA PRO A 29 22.32 36.43 -0.38
C PRO A 29 21.43 35.39 -1.07
N VAL A 30 20.15 35.37 -0.68
CA VAL A 30 19.14 34.48 -1.27
C VAL A 30 18.40 35.20 -2.40
N GLU A 31 18.26 34.54 -3.55
CA GLU A 31 17.52 35.03 -4.71
C GLU A 31 16.26 34.20 -4.96
N PHE A 32 15.11 34.87 -5.15
CA PHE A 32 13.88 34.22 -5.59
C PHE A 32 13.86 34.04 -7.11
N VAL A 33 14.12 32.82 -7.59
CA VAL A 33 14.13 32.53 -9.02
C VAL A 33 12.73 32.21 -9.57
N THR A 34 11.85 31.62 -8.77
CA THR A 34 10.49 31.24 -9.21
C THR A 34 9.51 31.27 -8.07
N LEU A 35 8.36 31.92 -8.29
CA LEU A 35 7.21 31.87 -7.38
C LEU A 35 6.11 31.00 -8.00
N ARG A 36 5.75 29.92 -7.31
CA ARG A 36 4.62 29.05 -7.68
C ARG A 36 3.47 29.26 -6.72
N LEU A 37 2.27 29.44 -7.25
CA LEU A 37 1.03 29.49 -6.48
C LEU A 37 0.23 28.22 -6.76
N THR A 38 -0.17 27.53 -5.69
CA THR A 38 -1.14 26.44 -5.76
C THR A 38 -2.41 26.87 -5.04
N ALA A 39 -3.54 26.85 -5.75
CA ALA A 39 -4.86 27.03 -5.17
C ALA A 39 -5.54 25.67 -5.08
N THR A 40 -5.92 25.25 -3.88
CA THR A 40 -6.64 23.99 -3.65
C THR A 40 -8.09 24.29 -3.34
N GLY A 41 -9.01 23.79 -4.18
CA GLY A 41 -10.44 23.83 -3.91
C GLY A 41 -10.86 22.63 -3.05
N HIS A 42 -11.76 22.85 -2.10
CA HIS A 42 -12.38 21.75 -1.35
C HIS A 42 -13.50 21.14 -2.18
N ILE A 43 -13.22 20.03 -2.85
CA ILE A 43 -14.26 19.17 -3.42
C ILE A 43 -14.74 18.17 -2.37
N VAL A 44 -16.00 17.74 -2.48
CA VAL A 44 -16.51 16.65 -1.65
C VAL A 44 -15.67 15.41 -1.94
N ARG A 45 -14.90 14.96 -0.94
CA ARG A 45 -14.13 13.74 -1.06
C ARG A 45 -15.09 12.55 -1.10
N PRO A 46 -14.94 11.63 -2.07
CA PRO A 46 -15.67 10.37 -2.05
C PRO A 46 -15.44 9.69 -0.71
N ARG A 47 -16.52 9.21 -0.08
CA ARG A 47 -16.40 8.38 1.11
C ARG A 47 -16.10 6.96 0.66
N LEU A 48 -15.00 6.40 1.14
CA LEU A 48 -14.76 4.96 1.10
C LEU A 48 -15.83 4.31 1.99
N HIS A 49 -16.54 3.33 1.44
CA HIS A 49 -17.52 2.56 2.20
C HIS A 49 -16.85 1.29 2.68
N GLU A 50 -16.99 0.99 3.96
CA GLU A 50 -16.59 -0.30 4.50
C GLU A 50 -17.56 -1.36 3.99
N LEU A 51 -17.01 -2.50 3.54
CA LEU A 51 -17.76 -3.65 3.11
C LEU A 51 -18.28 -4.44 4.32
N GLU A 52 -19.38 -5.16 4.15
CA GLU A 52 -19.90 -6.03 5.20
C GLU A 52 -18.88 -7.13 5.52
N HIS A 53 -18.58 -7.27 6.81
CA HIS A 53 -17.62 -8.23 7.33
C HIS A 53 -18.35 -9.53 7.71
N ASP A 54 -17.82 -10.66 7.27
CA ASP A 54 -18.27 -11.96 7.81
C ASP A 54 -17.61 -12.16 9.18
N SER A 55 -18.39 -12.45 10.23
CA SER A 55 -17.87 -12.76 11.56
C SER A 55 -16.79 -13.87 11.58
N SER A 56 -16.70 -14.68 10.53
CA SER A 56 -15.65 -15.68 10.33
C SER A 56 -14.43 -15.09 9.61
N ASN A 57 -13.22 -15.34 10.14
CA ASN A 57 -11.97 -15.04 9.42
C ASN A 57 -11.56 -16.18 8.45
N THR A 58 -12.38 -17.23 8.36
CA THR A 58 -12.09 -18.42 7.55
C THR A 58 -12.79 -18.31 6.20
N VAL A 59 -12.02 -18.50 5.13
CA VAL A 59 -12.53 -18.54 3.76
C VAL A 59 -13.44 -19.77 3.57
N PRO A 60 -14.67 -19.61 3.07
CA PRO A 60 -15.54 -20.75 2.79
C PRO A 60 -14.98 -21.59 1.64
N THR A 61 -15.19 -22.90 1.69
CA THR A 61 -14.75 -23.83 0.63
C THR A 61 -15.33 -23.49 -0.75
N SER A 62 -16.50 -22.86 -0.79
CA SER A 62 -17.12 -22.36 -2.02
C SER A 62 -16.31 -21.27 -2.72
N ALA A 63 -15.42 -20.55 -2.03
CA ALA A 63 -14.55 -19.56 -2.65
C ALA A 63 -13.40 -20.19 -3.45
N GLN A 64 -13.00 -21.42 -3.14
CA GLN A 64 -11.97 -22.14 -3.89
C GLN A 64 -12.56 -22.72 -5.18
N LYS A 65 -11.97 -22.35 -6.32
CA LYS A 65 -12.40 -22.81 -7.65
C LYS A 65 -11.76 -24.14 -8.01
N THR A 66 -10.46 -24.28 -7.73
CA THR A 66 -9.66 -25.45 -8.08
C THR A 66 -8.34 -25.45 -7.28
N THR A 67 -7.47 -26.41 -7.55
CA THR A 67 -6.08 -26.45 -7.11
C THR A 67 -5.18 -26.42 -8.35
N GLN A 68 -4.03 -25.75 -8.28
CA GLN A 68 -3.05 -25.65 -9.35
C GLN A 68 -1.66 -25.96 -8.82
N LEU A 69 -0.86 -26.67 -9.61
CA LEU A 69 0.52 -26.97 -9.28
C LEU A 69 1.42 -25.79 -9.67
N VAL A 70 2.07 -25.16 -8.70
CA VAL A 70 2.90 -23.95 -8.92
C VAL A 70 4.32 -24.19 -8.43
N TYR A 71 5.31 -23.81 -9.22
CA TYR A 71 6.71 -23.90 -8.83
C TYR A 71 7.13 -22.72 -7.96
N PHE A 72 7.69 -22.98 -6.78
CA PHE A 72 8.30 -21.98 -5.91
C PHE A 72 9.78 -22.31 -5.71
N ALA A 73 10.65 -21.36 -6.07
CA ALA A 73 12.09 -21.55 -5.94
C ALA A 73 12.52 -21.69 -4.47
N GLU A 74 11.87 -20.97 -3.57
CA GLU A 74 12.05 -21.03 -2.12
C GLU A 74 11.64 -22.37 -1.48
N ARG A 75 10.89 -23.20 -2.21
CA ARG A 75 10.55 -24.58 -1.83
C ARG A 75 11.27 -25.63 -2.68
N ASP A 76 12.13 -25.20 -3.61
CA ASP A 76 12.82 -26.05 -4.59
C ASP A 76 11.91 -27.08 -5.27
N GLY A 77 10.70 -26.64 -5.66
CA GLY A 77 9.72 -27.58 -6.18
C GLY A 77 8.34 -27.02 -6.47
N TYR A 78 7.50 -27.92 -6.96
CA TYR A 78 6.09 -27.67 -7.24
C TYR A 78 5.24 -27.92 -6.00
N VAL A 79 4.30 -27.01 -5.72
CA VAL A 79 3.37 -27.06 -4.58
C VAL A 79 1.94 -26.90 -5.07
N ASP A 80 1.04 -27.72 -4.54
CA ASP A 80 -0.41 -27.59 -4.76
C ASP A 80 -0.93 -26.31 -4.12
N CYS A 81 -1.41 -25.39 -4.95
CA CYS A 81 -1.95 -24.10 -4.52
C CYS A 81 -3.46 -24.07 -4.72
N PRO A 82 -4.27 -23.83 -3.68
CA PRO A 82 -5.68 -23.52 -3.85
C PRO A 82 -5.82 -22.21 -4.64
N LEU A 83 -6.73 -22.21 -5.62
CA LEU A 83 -7.06 -21.06 -6.45
C LEU A 83 -8.41 -20.53 -6.03
N TYR A 84 -8.44 -19.33 -5.45
CA TYR A 84 -9.62 -18.65 -4.93
C TYR A 84 -10.19 -17.63 -5.93
N ASP A 85 -11.51 -17.54 -5.98
CA ASP A 85 -12.22 -16.48 -6.70
C ASP A 85 -12.22 -15.19 -5.87
N ARG A 86 -11.60 -14.10 -6.36
CA ARG A 86 -11.50 -12.82 -5.64
C ARG A 86 -12.86 -12.31 -5.16
N TYR A 87 -13.90 -12.49 -5.98
CA TYR A 87 -15.24 -11.96 -5.71
C TYR A 87 -16.01 -12.75 -4.65
N ARG A 88 -15.46 -13.86 -4.14
CA ARG A 88 -16.02 -14.66 -3.05
C ARG A 88 -15.30 -14.43 -1.72
N LEU A 89 -14.37 -13.48 -1.67
CA LEU A 89 -13.58 -13.19 -0.48
C LEU A 89 -14.09 -11.92 0.21
N SER A 90 -14.71 -12.10 1.37
CA SER A 90 -15.23 -11.03 2.21
C SER A 90 -14.13 -10.42 3.11
N PRO A 91 -14.30 -9.18 3.58
CA PRO A 91 -13.46 -8.61 4.64
C PRO A 91 -13.29 -9.54 5.84
N GLY A 92 -12.09 -9.56 6.41
CA GLY A 92 -11.71 -10.38 7.55
C GLY A 92 -11.15 -11.75 7.18
N TYR A 93 -11.36 -12.21 5.95
CA TYR A 93 -10.83 -13.50 5.51
C TYR A 93 -9.31 -13.48 5.41
N ILE A 94 -8.70 -14.54 5.95
CA ILE A 94 -7.27 -14.80 5.91
C ILE A 94 -6.99 -16.00 5.01
N ILE A 95 -6.03 -15.85 4.12
CA ILE A 95 -5.56 -16.90 3.21
C ILE A 95 -4.07 -17.09 3.46
N GLU A 96 -3.70 -18.25 3.98
CA GLU A 96 -2.31 -18.66 4.15
C GLU A 96 -1.74 -19.11 2.81
N GLY A 97 -0.52 -18.67 2.52
CA GLY A 97 0.23 -19.13 1.36
C GLY A 97 0.83 -20.52 1.54
N PRO A 98 1.16 -21.23 0.46
CA PRO A 98 1.06 -20.77 -0.92
C PRO A 98 -0.36 -20.90 -1.49
N ALA A 99 -0.84 -19.86 -2.18
CA ALA A 99 -2.19 -19.81 -2.75
C ALA A 99 -2.26 -18.84 -3.93
N ILE A 100 -3.32 -18.97 -4.74
CA ILE A 100 -3.60 -18.07 -5.87
C ILE A 100 -4.96 -17.41 -5.64
N ILE A 101 -5.05 -16.10 -5.80
CA ILE A 101 -6.32 -15.37 -5.89
C ILE A 101 -6.45 -14.84 -7.31
N VAL A 102 -7.53 -15.21 -8.00
CA VAL A 102 -7.81 -14.72 -9.36
C VAL A 102 -8.96 -13.73 -9.36
N GLU A 103 -8.77 -12.66 -10.12
CA GLU A 103 -9.76 -11.66 -10.46
C GLU A 103 -9.91 -11.61 -11.99
N LEU A 104 -10.89 -10.87 -12.51
CA LEU A 104 -11.11 -10.77 -13.96
C LEU A 104 -9.89 -10.16 -14.69
N ASP A 105 -9.22 -9.21 -14.06
CA ASP A 105 -8.12 -8.41 -14.62
C ASP A 105 -6.79 -8.55 -13.88
N SER A 106 -6.74 -9.42 -12.86
CA SER A 106 -5.55 -9.60 -12.02
C SER A 106 -5.41 -11.03 -11.50
N THR A 107 -4.18 -11.42 -11.16
CA THR A 107 -3.87 -12.67 -10.46
C THR A 107 -2.83 -12.37 -9.40
N THR A 108 -3.18 -12.65 -8.14
CA THR A 108 -2.29 -12.48 -6.99
C THR A 108 -1.81 -13.84 -6.52
N ILE A 109 -0.49 -14.03 -6.49
CA ILE A 109 0.14 -15.22 -5.90
C ILE A 109 0.54 -14.86 -4.47
N ILE A 110 0.04 -15.64 -3.51
CA ILE A 110 0.49 -15.60 -2.13
C ILE A 110 1.61 -16.61 -2.02
N HIS A 111 2.82 -16.14 -1.80
CA HIS A 111 4.00 -16.98 -1.67
C HIS A 111 3.95 -17.85 -0.39
N PRO A 112 4.74 -18.93 -0.31
CA PRO A 112 5.02 -19.59 0.96
C PRO A 112 5.52 -18.58 2.00
N ASP A 113 5.16 -18.79 3.27
CA ASP A 113 5.55 -17.93 4.40
C ASP A 113 4.98 -16.49 4.31
N TYR A 114 3.92 -16.33 3.50
CA TYR A 114 3.08 -15.13 3.44
C TYR A 114 1.63 -15.50 3.72
N ARG A 115 0.86 -14.49 4.14
CA ARG A 115 -0.61 -14.56 4.14
C ARG A 115 -1.20 -13.33 3.48
N ALA A 116 -2.42 -13.46 2.97
CA ALA A 116 -3.24 -12.33 2.56
C ALA A 116 -4.43 -12.18 3.50
N GLU A 117 -4.73 -10.94 3.89
CA GLU A 117 -5.95 -10.57 4.61
C GLU A 117 -6.79 -9.64 3.73
N VAL A 118 -8.10 -9.86 3.68
CA VAL A 118 -9.02 -8.91 3.05
C VAL A 118 -9.38 -7.83 4.05
N ASP A 119 -8.94 -6.59 3.83
CA ASP A 119 -9.30 -5.49 4.72
C ASP A 119 -10.78 -5.09 4.61
N LYS A 120 -11.22 -4.19 5.48
CA LYS A 120 -12.59 -3.66 5.51
C LYS A 120 -13.04 -2.92 4.25
N PHE A 121 -12.12 -2.55 3.36
CA PHE A 121 -12.43 -1.91 2.08
C PHE A 121 -12.32 -2.87 0.89
N GLY A 122 -11.98 -4.14 1.13
CA GLY A 122 -11.75 -5.12 0.07
C GLY A 122 -10.38 -4.99 -0.58
N ASN A 123 -9.36 -4.49 0.12
CA ASN A 123 -7.97 -4.60 -0.33
C ASN A 123 -7.40 -5.97 0.11
N LEU A 124 -6.43 -6.49 -0.65
CA LEU A 124 -5.63 -7.64 -0.23
C LEU A 124 -4.33 -7.14 0.41
N ILE A 125 -4.17 -7.37 1.71
CA ILE A 125 -2.97 -7.00 2.46
C ILE A 125 -2.08 -8.22 2.61
N LEU A 126 -0.95 -8.23 1.90
CA LEU A 126 0.03 -9.31 1.99
C LEU A 126 1.03 -9.02 3.10
N THR A 127 1.22 -9.99 4.00
CA THR A 127 2.22 -9.92 5.06
C THR A 127 3.08 -11.16 5.02
N GLY A 128 4.39 -10.97 4.86
CA GLY A 128 5.39 -12.03 5.00
C GLY A 128 5.76 -12.23 6.47
N TYR A 129 6.03 -13.47 6.85
CA TYR A 129 6.56 -13.81 8.16
C TYR A 129 7.76 -14.75 8.00
N THR A 130 8.76 -14.58 8.86
CA THR A 130 9.91 -15.49 8.88
C THR A 130 9.65 -16.57 9.92
N THR A 131 9.47 -17.81 9.48
CA THR A 131 9.59 -18.95 10.38
C THR A 131 11.08 -19.13 10.66
N HIS A 132 11.51 -18.85 11.89
CA HIS A 132 12.89 -19.09 12.36
C HIS A 132 13.26 -20.57 12.34
#